data_AF-A0A5E6PA50-F1
#
_entry.id   AF-A0A5E6PA50-F1
#
_cell.length_a   1.000
_cell.length_b   1.000
_cell.length_c   1.000
_cell.angle_alpha   90.00
_cell.angle_beta   90.00
_cell.angle_gamma   90.00
#
_symmetry.space_group_name_H-M   'P 1'
#
loop_
_entity.id
_entity.type
_entity.pdbx_description
1 polymer ?
#
loop_
_entity_poly.entity_id
_entity_poly.type
_entity_poly.pdbx_seq_one_letter_code
_entity_poly.pdbx_strand_id
1 'polypeptide(L)'
;MSNGDKIRAEFERTNARDHRREPPKGNNYIDPMAQADWESFQKGWEASRTSLCIKNPFELIIGDPDGQWAHEVAEKSLRAQGFKVIG
;
A
#
# COMPACT_ATOMS: atom_id res chain seq x y z
N MET A 1 12.41 13.52 -2.75
CA MET A 1 11.78 12.24 -3.13
C MET A 1 12.63 11.11 -2.58
N SER A 2 12.07 10.36 -1.62
CA SER A 2 12.74 9.23 -0.98
C SER A 2 12.93 8.08 -1.98
N ASN A 3 13.81 7.12 -1.67
CA ASN A 3 13.98 5.93 -2.52
C ASN A 3 12.71 5.06 -2.56
N GLY A 4 11.94 5.06 -1.46
CA GLY A 4 10.62 4.42 -1.40
C GLY A 4 9.61 5.08 -2.33
N ASP A 5 9.63 6.41 -2.44
CA ASP A 5 8.76 7.16 -3.35
C ASP A 5 9.07 6.81 -4.82
N LYS A 6 10.35 6.59 -5.14
CA LYS A 6 10.79 6.22 -6.49
C LYS A 6 10.36 4.79 -6.87
N ILE A 7 10.58 3.82 -5.97
CA ILE A 7 10.16 2.43 -6.19
C ILE A 7 8.63 2.35 -6.30
N ARG A 8 7.92 3.11 -5.47
CA ARG A 8 6.46 3.21 -5.51
C ARG A 8 5.97 3.83 -6.82
N ALA A 9 6.55 4.96 -7.24
CA ALA A 9 6.22 5.61 -8.49
C ALA A 9 6.53 4.71 -9.71
N GLU A 10 7.61 3.93 -9.65
CA GLU A 10 7.99 3.01 -10.71
C GLU A 10 7.08 1.78 -10.77
N PHE A 11 6.67 1.24 -9.61
CA PHE A 11 5.66 0.18 -9.51
C PHE A 11 4.30 0.66 -10.00
N GLU A 12 3.86 1.85 -9.62
CA GLU A 12 2.64 2.49 -10.15
C GLU A 12 2.79 2.73 -11.66
N ARG A 13 3.94 3.18 -12.16
CA ARG A 13 4.18 3.37 -13.61
C ARG A 13 4.12 2.06 -14.41
N THR A 14 4.58 0.94 -13.84
CA THR A 14 4.70 -0.34 -14.55
C THR A 14 3.48 -1.23 -14.37
N ASN A 15 2.92 -1.34 -13.17
CA ASN A 15 1.75 -2.17 -12.89
C ASN A 15 0.42 -1.43 -13.05
N ALA A 16 0.38 -0.09 -13.05
CA ALA A 16 -0.79 0.62 -13.58
C ALA A 16 -0.85 0.59 -15.12
N ARG A 17 0.21 0.09 -15.78
CA ARG A 17 0.31 -0.12 -17.23
C ARG A 17 0.23 -1.60 -17.63
N ASP A 18 -0.53 -2.43 -16.91
CA ASP A 18 -1.07 -3.62 -17.57
C ASP A 18 -1.98 -3.11 -18.69
N HIS A 19 -1.51 -3.16 -19.94
CA HIS A 19 -2.22 -2.64 -21.11
C HIS A 19 -3.56 -3.35 -21.36
N ARG A 20 -3.86 -4.44 -20.64
CA ARG A 20 -5.18 -5.09 -20.59
C ARG A 20 -6.16 -4.42 -19.62
N ARG A 21 -5.69 -3.44 -18.83
CA ARG A 21 -6.42 -2.75 -17.75
C ARG A 21 -6.39 -1.24 -17.93
N GLU A 22 -6.27 -0.76 -19.15
CA GLU A 22 -6.46 0.66 -19.44
C GLU A 22 -7.96 0.99 -19.43
N PRO A 23 -8.39 2.18 -18.95
CA PRO A 23 -9.76 2.63 -19.14
C PRO A 23 -10.07 2.68 -20.64
N PRO A 24 -11.30 2.36 -21.07
CA PRO A 24 -11.67 2.34 -22.48
C PRO A 24 -11.32 3.67 -23.17
N LYS A 25 -10.49 3.66 -24.21
CA LYS A 25 -10.07 4.87 -24.95
C LYS A 25 -10.92 5.08 -26.20
N GLY A 26 -11.65 6.20 -26.24
CA GLY A 26 -12.13 6.84 -27.47
C GLY A 26 -13.60 6.59 -27.88
N ASN A 27 -14.29 7.72 -28.13
CA ASN A 27 -15.65 8.01 -28.60
C ASN A 27 -16.72 6.90 -28.71
N ASN A 28 -17.68 7.02 -27.79
CA ASN A 28 -19.12 6.68 -27.84
C ASN A 28 -19.58 5.24 -27.58
N TYR A 29 -18.70 4.32 -27.18
CA TYR A 29 -19.15 3.11 -26.49
C TYR A 29 -18.14 2.72 -25.41
N ILE A 30 -18.48 3.02 -24.15
CA ILE A 30 -17.78 2.46 -23.00
C ILE A 30 -18.45 1.10 -22.75
N ASP A 31 -17.71 0.01 -22.91
CA ASP A 31 -18.17 -1.31 -22.49
C ASP A 31 -18.41 -1.29 -20.96
N PRO A 32 -19.66 -1.40 -20.50
CA PRO A 32 -19.97 -1.33 -19.07
C PRO A 32 -19.30 -2.45 -18.26
N MET A 33 -19.02 -3.59 -18.89
CA MET A 33 -18.32 -4.71 -18.26
C MET A 33 -16.86 -4.36 -18.00
N ALA A 34 -16.19 -3.78 -19.00
CA ALA A 34 -14.80 -3.34 -18.87
C ALA A 34 -14.63 -2.23 -17.82
N GLN A 35 -15.60 -1.31 -17.72
CA GLN A 35 -15.58 -0.28 -16.67
C GLN A 35 -15.81 -0.88 -15.28
N ALA A 36 -16.77 -1.78 -15.12
CA ALA A 36 -17.04 -2.45 -13.85
C ALA A 36 -15.86 -3.30 -13.35
N ASP A 37 -15.17 -3.98 -14.27
CA ASP A 37 -13.95 -4.75 -13.96
C ASP A 37 -12.82 -3.84 -13.49
N TRP A 38 -12.64 -2.69 -14.14
CA TRP A 38 -11.64 -1.70 -13.73
C TRP A 38 -11.93 -1.12 -12.34
N GLU A 39 -13.18 -0.73 -12.07
CA GLU A 39 -13.59 -0.22 -10.75
C GLU A 39 -13.42 -1.28 -9.66
N SER A 40 -13.78 -2.53 -9.94
CA SER A 40 -13.63 -3.65 -9.02
C SER A 40 -12.15 -3.93 -8.71
N PHE A 41 -11.30 -3.87 -9.72
CA PHE A 41 -9.86 -4.00 -9.55
C PHE A 41 -9.29 -2.87 -8.68
N GLN A 42 -9.64 -1.60 -8.96
CA GLN A 42 -9.19 -0.47 -8.14
C GLN A 42 -9.60 -0.64 -6.68
N LYS A 43 -10.85 -1.00 -6.42
CA LYS A 43 -11.34 -1.26 -5.06
C LYS A 43 -10.58 -2.38 -4.37
N GLY A 44 -10.33 -3.50 -5.08
CA GLY A 44 -9.56 -4.63 -4.55
C GLY A 44 -8.10 -4.26 -4.26
N TRP A 45 -7.49 -3.49 -5.15
CA TRP A 45 -6.13 -2.96 -4.97
C TRP A 45 -6.05 -2.04 -3.75
N GLU A 46 -6.94 -1.05 -3.63
CA GLU A 46 -6.99 -0.15 -2.46
C GLU A 46 -7.27 -0.90 -1.17
N ALA A 47 -8.18 -1.87 -1.18
CA ALA A 47 -8.47 -2.73 -0.04
C ALA A 47 -7.23 -3.53 0.39
N SER A 48 -6.49 -4.12 -0.56
CA SER A 48 -5.24 -4.85 -0.28
C SER A 48 -4.20 -3.98 0.41
N ARG A 49 -4.11 -2.70 0.00
CA ARG A 49 -3.18 -1.71 0.59
C ARG A 49 -3.59 -1.30 1.99
N THR A 50 -4.89 -1.25 2.25
CA THR A 50 -5.46 -0.88 3.56
C THR A 50 -5.41 -2.06 4.55
N SER A 51 -5.46 -3.29 4.02
CA SER A 51 -5.44 -4.52 4.82
C SER A 51 -4.03 -4.96 5.22
N LEU A 52 -2.97 -4.51 4.53
CA LEU A 52 -1.60 -4.89 4.87
C LEU A 52 -1.20 -4.27 6.22
N CYS A 53 -1.20 -5.11 7.24
CA CYS A 53 -0.78 -4.75 8.59
C CYS A 53 0.57 -5.40 8.89
N ILE A 54 1.48 -4.65 9.49
CA ILE A 54 2.80 -5.14 9.89
C ILE A 54 2.82 -5.25 11.42
N LYS A 55 3.27 -6.39 11.96
CA LYS A 55 3.54 -6.53 13.39
C LYS A 55 4.88 -5.88 13.72
N ASN A 56 4.94 -5.05 14.76
CA ASN A 56 6.21 -4.54 15.28
C ASN A 56 7.09 -5.72 15.75
N PRO A 57 8.34 -5.87 15.27
CA PRO A 57 9.20 -6.99 15.67
C PRO A 57 9.70 -6.89 17.11
N PHE A 58 9.62 -5.72 17.75
CA PHE A 58 10.00 -5.54 19.16
C PHE A 58 8.76 -5.69 20.04
N GLU A 59 8.79 -6.59 21.01
CA GLU A 59 7.67 -6.79 21.94
C GLU A 59 7.79 -5.88 23.16
N LEU A 60 6.66 -5.37 23.66
CA LEU A 60 6.63 -4.56 24.88
C LEU A 60 6.68 -5.45 26.11
N ILE A 61 7.87 -5.58 26.70
CA ILE A 61 8.09 -6.31 27.94
C ILE A 61 8.11 -5.31 29.11
N ILE A 62 7.35 -5.60 30.17
CA ILE A 62 7.33 -4.77 31.38
C ILE A 62 8.70 -4.85 32.06
N GLY A 63 9.31 -3.68 32.33
CA GLY A 63 10.59 -3.59 33.02
C GLY A 63 11.81 -3.61 32.09
N ASP A 64 11.62 -3.63 30.77
CA ASP A 64 12.68 -3.51 29.77
C ASP A 64 12.64 -2.13 29.09
N PRO A 65 13.38 -1.13 29.60
CA PRO A 65 13.38 0.22 29.04
C PRO A 65 14.02 0.29 27.64
N ASP A 66 14.99 -0.58 27.34
CA ASP A 66 15.63 -0.63 26.02
C ASP A 66 14.68 -1.25 24.98
N GLY A 67 13.96 -2.30 25.38
CA GLY A 67 12.89 -2.89 24.57
C GLY A 67 11.75 -1.90 24.27
N GLN A 68 11.35 -1.10 25.27
CA GLN A 68 10.35 -0.04 25.10
C GLN A 68 10.82 1.03 24.10
N TRP A 69 12.06 1.51 24.24
CA TRP A 69 12.62 2.47 23.30
C TRP A 69 12.68 1.91 21.87
N ALA A 70 13.17 0.67 21.70
CA ALA A 70 13.28 0.03 20.40
C ALA A 70 11.91 -0.15 19.74
N HIS A 71 10.89 -0.54 20.52
CA HIS A 71 9.52 -0.65 20.06
C HIS A 71 8.98 0.68 19.54
N GLU A 72 9.11 1.78 20.30
CA GLU A 72 8.63 3.10 19.90
C GLU A 72 9.31 3.64 18.63
N VAL A 73 10.63 3.47 18.53
CA VAL A 73 11.41 3.92 17.37
C VAL A 73 11.02 3.14 16.12
N ALA A 74 10.88 1.82 16.23
CA ALA A 74 10.47 0.97 15.13
C ALA A 74 9.05 1.31 14.66
N GLU A 75 8.11 1.49 15.58
CA GLU A 75 6.73 1.84 15.24
C GLU A 75 6.67 3.19 14.51
N LYS A 76 7.36 4.22 15.02
CA LYS A 76 7.45 5.53 14.35
C LYS A 76 8.00 5.42 12.94
N SER A 77 9.09 4.66 12.76
CA SER A 77 9.72 4.46 11.46
C SER A 77 8.80 3.73 10.47
N LEU A 78 8.11 2.68 10.92
CA LEU A 78 7.16 1.92 10.11
C LEU A 78 5.95 2.78 9.70
N ARG A 79 5.39 3.57 10.63
CA ARG A 79 4.30 4.50 10.32
C ARG A 79 4.73 5.62 9.39
N ALA A 80 5.95 6.15 9.52
CA ALA A 80 6.48 7.18 8.63
C ALA A 80 6.65 6.69 7.18
N GLN A 81 6.83 5.39 6.98
CA GLN A 81 6.86 4.75 5.66
C GLN A 81 5.45 4.45 5.11
N GLY A 82 4.40 4.79 5.85
CA GLY A 82 3.00 4.60 5.45
C GLY A 82 2.46 3.20 5.75
N PHE A 83 3.12 2.41 6.59
CA PHE A 83 2.61 1.11 7.00
C PHE A 83 1.63 1.23 8.15
N LYS A 84 0.60 0.37 8.13
CA LYS A 84 -0.30 0.17 9.27
C LYS A 84 0.36 -0.82 10.24
N VAL A 85 0.79 -0.33 11.39
CA VAL A 85 1.42 -1.14 12.43
C VAL A 85 0.36 -1.68 13.39
N ILE A 86 0.45 -2.95 13.74
CA ILE A 86 -0.39 -3.65 14.73
C ILE A 86 0.50 -4.29 15.81
N GLY A 87 -0.02 -4.38 17.02
CA GLY A 87 0.70 -4.93 18.18
C GLY A 87 1.36 -3.85 18.99
#